data_AF-A0A8T9C280-F1
#
_entry.id   AF-A0A8T9C280-F1
#
_cell.length_a   1.000
_cell.length_b   1.000
_cell.length_c   1.000
_cell.angle_alpha   90.00
_cell.angle_beta   90.00
_cell.angle_gamma   90.00
#
_symmetry.space_group_name_H-M   'P 1'
#
loop_
_entity.id
_entity.type
_entity.pdbx_description
1 polymer ?
#
loop_
_entity_poly.entity_id
_entity_poly.type
_entity_poly.pdbx_seq_one_letter_code
_entity_poly.pdbx_strand_id
1 'polypeptide(L)'
;ISGALAAQGASLEDVYKVAKLTADNIVSVGASLDHVHVPGRAPPDPNSDEILAKEEVEIGMGIHNEPGSGRAVVDLPELVKRMLQQMLDSKDEDRAFLNVNSNEIVLMVNNLGGVSVLELGGITAEVVTQLEKTYNIKPVRTLAGTYMTSLNGLGFSISILNVVNTNIGGPSMLQLLDAPSEAAGWAAPIRKETWEAKSSETRGGSSAGNEDVKPSGLKISPETTKTVLTAGLQRLIAAEPDVTKYDTVVGDGDCGIGLKRGAEAVLKLLSEAQLSGDAVVDLSKIVSVVETSMDGTSGALYAIYLNSLVHSLRQQDYYGEATPKVWGAALKQASEALSKYTPAQPGDRTLVDALHPFVETLSSTGDVKKAAEASRKGAEGTKGMKASLGRTVYIGGSGFEQVPDPGAWGLSEFFLGLAGIKTSEPGYEMV
;
A
#
# COMPACT_ATOMS: atom_id res chain seq x y z
N ILE A 1 -35.25 -11.88 10.46
CA ILE A 1 -36.63 -12.13 9.97
C ILE A 1 -37.53 -12.73 11.07
N SER A 2 -37.41 -14.01 11.43
CA SER A 2 -38.35 -14.66 12.37
C SER A 2 -38.39 -13.99 13.75
N GLY A 3 -37.23 -13.65 14.32
CA GLY A 3 -37.16 -12.93 15.60
C GLY A 3 -37.81 -11.54 15.55
N ALA A 4 -37.65 -10.81 14.45
CA ALA A 4 -38.29 -9.51 14.27
C ALA A 4 -39.82 -9.62 14.16
N LEU A 5 -40.32 -10.64 13.47
CA LEU A 5 -41.76 -10.88 13.34
C LEU A 5 -42.38 -11.30 14.70
N ALA A 6 -41.69 -12.17 15.45
CA ALA A 6 -42.12 -12.56 16.79
C ALA A 6 -42.14 -11.37 17.76
N ALA A 7 -41.15 -10.48 17.70
CA ALA A 7 -41.08 -9.27 18.53
C ALA A 7 -42.23 -8.29 18.24
N GLN A 8 -42.85 -8.35 17.06
CA GLN A 8 -44.04 -7.57 16.71
C GLN A 8 -45.36 -8.20 17.23
N GLY A 9 -45.30 -9.32 17.95
CA GLY A 9 -46.47 -9.98 18.52
C GLY A 9 -47.24 -10.88 17.55
N ALA A 10 -46.62 -11.29 16.44
CA ALA A 10 -47.22 -12.24 15.51
C ALA A 10 -47.46 -13.62 16.15
N SER A 11 -48.44 -14.36 15.61
CA SER A 11 -48.74 -15.71 16.08
C SER A 11 -47.57 -16.68 15.81
N LEU A 12 -47.42 -17.74 16.60
CA LEU A 12 -46.42 -18.78 16.33
C LEU A 12 -46.62 -19.41 14.95
N GLU A 13 -47.87 -19.55 14.51
CA GLU A 13 -48.20 -20.06 13.19
C GLU A 13 -47.64 -19.18 12.07
N ASP A 14 -47.79 -17.86 12.18
CA ASP A 14 -47.25 -16.92 11.19
C ASP A 14 -45.72 -16.84 11.24
N VAL A 15 -45.13 -16.85 12.44
CA VAL A 15 -43.67 -16.90 12.62
C VAL A 15 -43.10 -18.15 11.97
N TYR A 16 -43.72 -19.32 12.19
CA TYR A 16 -43.31 -20.57 11.57
C TYR A 16 -43.47 -20.53 10.05
N LYS A 17 -44.61 -20.05 9.53
CA LYS A 17 -44.86 -19.89 8.09
C LYS A 17 -43.78 -19.03 7.43
N VAL A 18 -43.48 -17.85 8.01
CA VAL A 18 -42.46 -16.95 7.46
C VAL A 18 -41.05 -17.51 7.62
N ALA A 19 -40.73 -18.15 8.74
CA ALA A 19 -39.43 -18.78 8.94
C ALA A 19 -39.17 -19.89 7.90
N LYS A 20 -40.17 -20.75 7.67
CA LYS A 20 -40.11 -21.80 6.66
C LYS A 20 -40.00 -21.21 5.26
N LEU A 21 -40.81 -20.20 4.94
CA LEU A 21 -40.75 -19.50 3.66
C LEU A 21 -39.37 -18.88 3.41
N THR A 22 -38.74 -18.26 4.42
CA THR A 22 -37.37 -17.74 4.31
C THR A 22 -36.36 -18.87 4.08
N ALA A 23 -36.46 -19.98 4.81
CA ALA A 23 -35.57 -21.12 4.64
C ALA A 23 -35.71 -21.78 3.25
N ASP A 24 -36.93 -21.87 2.72
CA ASP A 24 -37.22 -22.40 1.39
C ASP A 24 -36.74 -21.45 0.25
N ASN A 25 -36.34 -20.22 0.57
CA ASN A 25 -35.88 -19.20 -0.39
C ASN A 25 -34.43 -18.74 -0.15
N ILE A 26 -33.65 -19.50 0.62
CA ILE A 26 -32.22 -19.24 0.82
C ILE A 26 -31.39 -20.40 0.29
N VAL A 27 -30.30 -20.08 -0.40
CA VAL A 27 -29.27 -21.05 -0.81
C VAL A 27 -27.91 -20.57 -0.34
N SER A 28 -27.06 -21.50 0.08
CA SER A 28 -25.72 -21.21 0.58
C SER A 28 -24.70 -22.20 0.03
N VAL A 29 -23.55 -21.70 -0.41
CA VAL A 29 -22.38 -22.52 -0.78
C VAL A 29 -21.15 -21.97 -0.07
N GLY A 30 -20.42 -22.85 0.61
CA GLY A 30 -19.13 -22.58 1.25
C GLY A 30 -17.96 -22.91 0.35
N ALA A 31 -16.80 -22.33 0.63
CA ALA A 31 -15.51 -22.75 0.08
C ALA A 31 -14.42 -22.52 1.11
N SER A 32 -13.48 -23.46 1.21
CA SER A 32 -12.39 -23.41 2.18
C SER A 32 -11.06 -23.79 1.55
N LEU A 33 -10.01 -23.07 1.94
CA LEU A 33 -8.62 -23.29 1.54
C LEU A 33 -7.89 -24.25 2.47
N ASP A 34 -8.46 -24.54 3.65
CA ASP A 34 -7.94 -25.52 4.58
C ASP A 34 -9.03 -25.99 5.55
N HIS A 35 -8.78 -27.12 6.22
CA HIS A 35 -9.60 -27.59 7.34
C HIS A 35 -9.51 -26.65 8.54
N VAL A 36 -10.61 -26.56 9.30
CA VAL A 36 -10.62 -25.83 10.57
C VAL A 36 -9.78 -26.55 11.62
N HIS A 37 -9.05 -25.78 12.44
CA HIS A 37 -8.38 -26.29 13.62
C HIS A 37 -9.37 -26.44 14.79
N VAL A 38 -9.52 -27.67 15.28
CA VAL A 38 -10.36 -28.00 16.44
C VAL A 38 -9.53 -27.95 17.74
N PRO A 39 -9.86 -27.07 18.71
CA PRO A 39 -9.13 -26.96 19.96
C PRO A 39 -8.97 -28.30 20.69
N GLY A 40 -7.75 -28.59 21.12
CA GLY A 40 -7.42 -29.84 21.81
C GLY A 40 -7.11 -31.02 20.88
N ARG A 41 -7.24 -30.86 19.55
CA ARG A 41 -6.75 -31.82 18.57
C ARG A 41 -5.29 -31.51 18.19
N ALA A 42 -4.46 -32.54 18.04
CA ALA A 42 -3.14 -32.37 17.46
C ALA A 42 -3.23 -31.84 16.02
N PRO A 43 -2.22 -31.11 15.52
CA PRO A 43 -2.16 -30.77 14.10
C PRO A 43 -2.31 -32.03 13.23
N PRO A 44 -3.06 -31.96 12.12
CA PRO A 44 -3.21 -33.09 11.21
C PRO A 44 -1.85 -33.50 10.63
N ASP A 45 -1.71 -34.77 10.26
CA ASP A 45 -0.51 -35.26 9.57
C ASP A 45 -0.40 -34.51 8.22
N PRO A 46 0.77 -33.89 7.90
CA PRO A 46 1.05 -33.24 6.62
C PRO A 46 0.71 -34.08 5.38
N ASN A 47 0.68 -35.41 5.51
CA ASN A 47 0.41 -36.35 4.42
C ASN A 47 -1.02 -36.92 4.44
N SER A 48 -1.90 -36.42 5.31
CA SER A 48 -3.28 -36.87 5.39
C SER A 48 -4.19 -36.09 4.43
N ASP A 49 -5.27 -36.73 3.98
CA ASP A 49 -6.31 -36.10 3.14
C ASP A 49 -7.08 -34.96 3.85
N GLU A 50 -6.80 -34.74 5.15
CA GLU A 50 -7.31 -33.63 5.96
C GLU A 50 -6.65 -32.28 5.64
N ILE A 51 -5.54 -32.29 4.89
CA ILE A 51 -4.83 -31.07 4.49
C ILE A 51 -5.02 -30.88 2.99
N LEU A 52 -5.54 -29.71 2.62
CA LEU A 52 -5.64 -29.33 1.22
C LEU A 52 -4.26 -29.05 0.65
N ALA A 53 -4.03 -29.46 -0.59
CA ALA A 53 -2.77 -29.17 -1.25
C ALA A 53 -2.59 -27.65 -1.42
N LYS A 54 -1.35 -27.20 -1.59
CA LYS A 54 -1.08 -25.78 -1.84
C LYS A 54 -1.87 -25.31 -3.07
N GLU A 55 -2.60 -24.20 -2.93
CA GLU A 55 -3.48 -23.61 -3.96
C GLU A 55 -4.76 -24.41 -4.27
N GLU A 56 -5.04 -25.48 -3.52
CA GLU A 56 -6.30 -26.21 -3.61
C GLU A 56 -7.38 -25.56 -2.74
N VAL A 57 -8.61 -25.57 -3.25
CA VAL A 57 -9.81 -25.14 -2.54
C VAL A 57 -10.85 -26.24 -2.58
N GLU A 58 -11.56 -26.45 -1.48
CA GLU A 58 -12.69 -27.37 -1.38
C GLU A 58 -14.02 -26.61 -1.36
N ILE A 59 -14.85 -26.85 -2.39
CA ILE A 59 -16.15 -26.22 -2.58
C ILE A 59 -17.21 -27.04 -1.87
N GLY A 60 -17.98 -26.41 -1.00
CA GLY A 60 -19.06 -27.02 -0.23
C GLY A 60 -18.60 -27.75 1.02
N MET A 61 -17.36 -27.55 1.47
CA MET A 61 -16.88 -28.12 2.72
C MET A 61 -17.77 -27.67 3.87
N GLY A 62 -18.18 -28.62 4.71
CA GLY A 62 -19.05 -28.36 5.84
C GLY A 62 -18.36 -27.56 6.94
N ILE A 63 -19.16 -26.92 7.80
CA ILE A 63 -18.66 -26.08 8.90
C ILE A 63 -17.93 -26.87 9.99
N HIS A 64 -17.87 -28.20 9.91
CA HIS A 64 -17.08 -29.07 10.79
C HIS A 64 -16.09 -29.95 10.01
N ASN A 65 -15.64 -29.52 8.83
CA ASN A 65 -14.78 -30.27 7.91
C ASN A 65 -15.45 -31.48 7.25
N GLU A 66 -16.79 -31.48 7.12
CA GLU A 66 -17.46 -32.49 6.30
C GLU A 66 -17.05 -32.33 4.83
N PRO A 67 -16.81 -33.44 4.09
CA PRO A 67 -16.38 -33.36 2.70
C PRO A 67 -17.34 -32.55 1.84
N GLY A 68 -16.76 -31.68 1.02
CA GLY A 68 -17.47 -30.84 0.07
C GLY A 68 -17.87 -31.55 -1.22
N SER A 69 -18.46 -30.76 -2.11
CA SER A 69 -18.89 -31.18 -3.44
C SER A 69 -17.75 -31.39 -4.44
N GLY A 70 -16.55 -30.89 -4.13
CA GLY A 70 -15.36 -31.11 -4.95
C GLY A 70 -14.19 -30.21 -4.57
N ARG A 71 -12.99 -30.63 -4.99
CA ARG A 71 -11.74 -29.88 -4.84
C ARG A 71 -11.27 -29.36 -6.20
N ALA A 72 -10.61 -28.20 -6.21
CA ALA A 72 -10.07 -27.61 -7.42
C ALA A 72 -8.87 -26.71 -7.12
N VAL A 73 -7.99 -26.52 -8.11
CA VAL A 73 -6.96 -25.47 -8.10
C VAL A 73 -7.45 -24.36 -9.01
N VAL A 74 -7.98 -23.29 -8.42
CA VAL A 74 -8.63 -22.18 -9.14
C VAL A 74 -8.36 -20.85 -8.44
N ASP A 75 -8.39 -19.77 -9.21
CA ASP A 75 -8.39 -18.42 -8.66
C ASP A 75 -9.78 -18.03 -8.13
N LEU A 76 -9.85 -16.87 -7.48
CA LEU A 76 -11.10 -16.38 -6.89
C LEU A 76 -12.23 -16.18 -7.92
N PRO A 77 -12.01 -15.56 -9.10
CA PRO A 77 -13.06 -15.43 -10.11
C PRO A 77 -13.66 -16.77 -10.55
N GLU A 78 -12.84 -17.78 -10.86
CA GLU A 78 -13.36 -19.09 -11.26
C GLU A 78 -14.01 -19.85 -10.09
N LEU A 79 -13.50 -19.70 -8.87
CA LEU A 79 -14.13 -20.25 -7.65
C LEU A 79 -15.54 -19.67 -7.45
N VAL A 80 -15.66 -18.34 -7.43
CA VAL A 80 -16.95 -17.64 -7.24
C VAL A 80 -17.93 -18.04 -8.34
N LYS A 81 -17.47 -18.13 -9.59
CA LYS A 81 -18.30 -18.58 -10.72
C LYS A 81 -18.88 -19.97 -10.46
N ARG A 82 -18.06 -20.93 -10.02
CA ARG A 82 -18.52 -22.30 -9.70
C ARG A 82 -19.53 -22.31 -8.56
N MET A 83 -19.28 -21.53 -7.51
CA MET A 83 -20.22 -21.41 -6.39
C MET A 83 -21.56 -20.81 -6.84
N LEU A 84 -21.54 -19.72 -7.62
CA LEU A 84 -22.76 -19.10 -8.15
C LEU A 84 -23.51 -20.03 -9.10
N GLN A 85 -22.81 -20.82 -9.93
CA GLN A 85 -23.43 -21.84 -10.78
C GLN A 85 -24.17 -22.90 -9.95
N GLN A 86 -23.56 -23.41 -8.88
CA GLN A 86 -24.23 -24.37 -7.98
C GLN A 86 -25.51 -23.80 -7.34
N MET A 87 -25.58 -22.47 -7.15
CA MET A 87 -26.72 -21.81 -6.51
C MET A 87 -27.81 -21.36 -7.48
N LEU A 88 -27.45 -20.99 -8.72
CA LEU A 88 -28.32 -20.25 -9.64
C LEU A 88 -28.53 -20.93 -11.00
N ASP A 89 -27.83 -22.02 -11.31
CA ASP A 89 -28.08 -22.74 -12.57
C ASP A 89 -29.35 -23.59 -12.47
N SER A 90 -30.44 -23.05 -13.01
CA SER A 90 -31.74 -23.74 -13.11
C SER A 90 -31.73 -25.08 -13.88
N LYS A 91 -30.64 -25.40 -14.60
CA LYS A 91 -30.47 -26.69 -15.29
C LYS A 91 -29.91 -27.79 -14.39
N ASP A 92 -29.42 -27.44 -13.21
CA ASP A 92 -28.87 -28.37 -12.24
C ASP A 92 -30.01 -28.95 -11.39
N GLU A 93 -30.69 -29.99 -11.87
CA GLU A 93 -31.87 -30.57 -11.19
C GLU A 93 -31.56 -31.07 -9.76
N ASP A 94 -30.30 -31.39 -9.47
CA ASP A 94 -29.85 -31.84 -8.15
C ASP A 94 -29.65 -30.69 -7.15
N ARG A 95 -29.44 -29.44 -7.63
CA ARG A 95 -29.03 -28.29 -6.80
C ARG A 95 -29.79 -26.99 -7.06
N ALA A 96 -30.68 -26.94 -8.06
CA ALA A 96 -31.50 -25.79 -8.42
C ALA A 96 -32.67 -25.55 -7.43
N PHE A 97 -32.35 -25.43 -6.14
CA PHE A 97 -33.33 -25.25 -5.08
C PHE A 97 -33.89 -23.82 -5.03
N LEU A 98 -33.17 -22.83 -5.59
CA LEU A 98 -33.57 -21.43 -5.56
C LEU A 98 -34.15 -20.96 -6.91
N ASN A 99 -35.46 -20.71 -6.94
CA ASN A 99 -36.10 -20.04 -8.06
C ASN A 99 -36.08 -18.52 -7.86
N VAL A 100 -35.10 -17.83 -8.45
CA VAL A 100 -35.02 -16.36 -8.41
C VAL A 100 -36.08 -15.77 -9.33
N ASN A 101 -37.24 -15.45 -8.75
CA ASN A 101 -38.38 -14.84 -9.42
C ASN A 101 -38.63 -13.39 -8.98
N SER A 102 -37.75 -12.85 -8.13
CA SER A 102 -37.79 -11.50 -7.60
C SER A 102 -36.59 -10.69 -8.09
N ASN A 103 -36.80 -9.38 -8.25
CA ASN A 103 -35.70 -8.43 -8.46
C ASN A 103 -35.05 -8.00 -7.14
N GLU A 104 -35.56 -8.47 -6.01
CA GLU A 104 -35.07 -8.16 -4.67
C GLU A 104 -34.28 -9.37 -4.14
N ILE A 105 -32.96 -9.30 -4.22
CA ILE A 105 -32.06 -10.32 -3.68
C ILE A 105 -31.26 -9.76 -2.51
N VAL A 106 -31.14 -10.54 -1.44
CA VAL A 106 -30.22 -10.25 -0.34
C VAL A 106 -29.00 -11.15 -0.46
N LEU A 107 -27.82 -10.56 -0.43
CA LEU A 107 -26.53 -11.26 -0.45
C LEU A 107 -25.91 -11.26 0.95
N MET A 108 -25.46 -12.42 1.40
CA MET A 108 -24.57 -12.55 2.56
C MET A 108 -23.27 -13.23 2.14
N VAL A 109 -22.14 -12.55 2.35
CA VAL A 109 -20.79 -13.12 2.26
C VAL A 109 -20.27 -13.29 3.68
N ASN A 110 -20.21 -14.54 4.12
CA ASN A 110 -19.85 -14.90 5.48
C ASN A 110 -18.41 -15.42 5.56
N ASN A 111 -17.66 -14.93 6.55
CA ASN A 111 -16.32 -15.38 6.89
C ASN A 111 -16.40 -16.58 7.84
N LEU A 112 -15.74 -17.69 7.50
CA LEU A 112 -15.68 -18.87 8.36
C LEU A 112 -14.73 -18.68 9.57
N GLY A 113 -13.95 -17.60 9.58
CA GLY A 113 -13.20 -17.11 10.75
C GLY A 113 -11.72 -16.85 10.48
N GLY A 114 -11.15 -17.43 9.42
CA GLY A 114 -9.74 -17.33 9.07
C GLY A 114 -9.40 -16.35 7.94
N VAL A 115 -10.39 -15.80 7.24
CA VAL A 115 -10.16 -14.88 6.10
C VAL A 115 -9.92 -13.45 6.60
N SER A 116 -8.94 -12.73 6.04
CA SER A 116 -8.71 -11.33 6.42
C SER A 116 -9.84 -10.41 5.96
N VAL A 117 -10.00 -9.25 6.59
CA VAL A 117 -11.01 -8.26 6.20
C VAL A 117 -10.79 -7.76 4.76
N LEU A 118 -9.54 -7.65 4.32
CA LEU A 118 -9.18 -7.23 2.97
C LEU A 118 -9.61 -8.29 1.93
N GLU A 119 -9.31 -9.55 2.20
CA GLU A 119 -9.73 -10.67 1.34
C GLU A 119 -11.25 -10.80 1.28
N LEU A 120 -11.94 -10.67 2.42
CA LEU A 120 -13.41 -10.69 2.47
C LEU A 120 -14.03 -9.56 1.63
N GLY A 121 -13.41 -8.37 1.64
CA GLY A 121 -13.78 -7.26 0.77
C GLY A 121 -13.60 -7.59 -0.72
N GLY A 122 -12.47 -8.21 -1.07
CA GLY A 122 -12.20 -8.69 -2.44
C GLY A 122 -13.21 -9.74 -2.91
N ILE A 123 -13.49 -10.74 -2.06
CA ILE A 123 -14.51 -11.77 -2.31
C ILE A 123 -15.88 -11.13 -2.53
N THR A 124 -16.27 -10.20 -1.66
CA THR A 124 -17.57 -9.51 -1.77
C THR A 124 -17.68 -8.74 -3.08
N ALA A 125 -16.63 -8.01 -3.48
CA ALA A 125 -16.60 -7.27 -4.73
C ALA A 125 -16.71 -8.20 -5.96
N GLU A 126 -16.02 -9.34 -5.95
CA GLU A 126 -16.07 -10.32 -7.03
C GLU A 126 -17.47 -10.95 -7.16
N VAL A 127 -18.07 -11.38 -6.04
CA VAL A 127 -19.42 -11.95 -6.02
C VAL A 127 -20.46 -10.97 -6.57
N VAL A 128 -20.44 -9.72 -6.10
CA VAL A 128 -21.37 -8.69 -6.60
C VAL A 128 -21.15 -8.42 -8.09
N THR A 129 -19.90 -8.35 -8.54
CA THR A 129 -19.56 -8.13 -9.96
C THR A 129 -20.11 -9.25 -10.85
N GLN A 130 -19.97 -10.50 -10.45
CA GLN A 130 -20.47 -11.63 -11.23
C GLN A 130 -21.99 -11.75 -11.18
N LEU A 131 -22.63 -11.50 -10.03
CA LEU A 131 -24.09 -11.43 -9.93
C LEU A 131 -24.66 -10.40 -10.91
N GLU A 132 -24.06 -9.22 -11.00
CA GLU A 132 -24.50 -8.17 -11.93
C GLU A 132 -24.24 -8.57 -13.38
N LYS A 133 -23.01 -8.95 -13.73
CA LYS A 133 -22.62 -9.19 -15.13
C LYS A 133 -23.23 -10.45 -15.75
N THR A 134 -23.31 -11.52 -14.98
CA THR A 134 -23.69 -12.86 -15.49
C THR A 134 -25.17 -13.13 -15.28
N TYR A 135 -25.73 -12.72 -14.15
CA TYR A 135 -27.11 -13.03 -13.76
C TYR A 135 -28.04 -11.83 -13.81
N ASN A 136 -27.53 -10.61 -14.10
CA ASN A 136 -28.29 -9.36 -14.03
C ASN A 136 -28.96 -9.14 -12.67
N ILE A 137 -28.32 -9.62 -11.60
CA ILE A 137 -28.78 -9.49 -10.22
C ILE A 137 -27.97 -8.40 -9.53
N LYS A 138 -28.66 -7.41 -8.97
CA LYS A 138 -28.06 -6.42 -8.05
C LYS A 138 -28.66 -6.60 -6.67
N PRO A 139 -27.89 -7.04 -5.66
CA PRO A 139 -28.42 -7.22 -4.32
C PRO A 139 -29.01 -5.91 -3.77
N VAL A 140 -30.20 -5.99 -3.17
CA VAL A 140 -30.85 -4.86 -2.49
C VAL A 140 -30.28 -4.65 -1.09
N ARG A 141 -29.68 -5.70 -0.52
CA ARG A 141 -28.94 -5.68 0.75
C ARG A 141 -27.71 -6.57 0.61
N THR A 142 -26.58 -6.10 1.12
CA THR A 142 -25.35 -6.88 1.22
C THR A 142 -24.90 -6.95 2.67
N LEU A 143 -24.71 -8.16 3.17
CA LEU A 143 -24.11 -8.46 4.45
C LEU A 143 -22.74 -9.07 4.18
N ALA A 144 -21.68 -8.52 4.75
CA ALA A 144 -20.32 -9.04 4.61
C ALA A 144 -19.64 -8.99 5.97
N GLY A 145 -19.27 -10.16 6.50
CA GLY A 145 -18.74 -10.24 7.86
C GLY A 145 -18.72 -11.65 8.42
N THR A 146 -18.55 -11.73 9.74
CA THR A 146 -18.42 -12.98 10.47
C THR A 146 -19.73 -13.29 11.20
N TYR A 147 -20.59 -14.11 10.58
CA TYR A 147 -21.94 -14.41 11.08
C TYR A 147 -22.07 -15.85 11.59
N MET A 148 -21.59 -16.81 10.80
CA MET A 148 -21.58 -18.24 11.13
C MET A 148 -20.20 -18.81 10.84
N THR A 149 -19.37 -18.91 11.87
CA THR A 149 -17.98 -19.36 11.74
C THR A 149 -17.83 -20.87 11.80
N SER A 150 -16.69 -21.32 11.30
CA SER A 150 -16.06 -22.59 11.64
C SER A 150 -14.71 -22.26 12.28
N LEU A 151 -14.72 -21.82 13.55
CA LEU A 151 -13.54 -21.40 14.33
C LEU A 151 -12.55 -20.50 13.56
N ASN A 152 -11.38 -21.02 13.17
CA ASN A 152 -10.35 -20.32 12.39
C ASN A 152 -10.37 -20.69 10.89
N GLY A 153 -11.48 -21.24 10.41
CA GLY A 153 -11.61 -21.80 9.07
C GLY A 153 -11.23 -20.78 8.00
N LEU A 154 -10.21 -21.12 7.22
CA LEU A 154 -9.71 -20.28 6.14
C LEU A 154 -10.62 -20.41 4.91
N GLY A 155 -11.83 -19.88 5.03
CA GLY A 155 -12.85 -19.99 4.01
C GLY A 155 -13.98 -19.00 4.19
N PHE A 156 -14.88 -19.01 3.21
CA PHE A 156 -16.04 -18.13 3.19
C PHE A 156 -17.26 -18.88 2.66
N SER A 157 -18.45 -18.31 2.85
CA SER A 157 -19.67 -18.82 2.24
C SER A 157 -20.48 -17.69 1.62
N ILE A 158 -21.07 -17.96 0.47
CA ILE A 158 -22.01 -17.07 -0.19
C ILE A 158 -23.41 -17.59 0.11
N SER A 159 -24.30 -16.73 0.60
CA SER A 159 -25.72 -17.03 0.74
C SER A 159 -26.56 -16.01 -0.01
N ILE A 160 -27.56 -16.51 -0.74
CA ILE A 160 -28.49 -15.70 -1.51
C ILE A 160 -29.89 -15.98 -0.99
N LEU A 161 -30.58 -14.93 -0.57
CA LEU A 161 -31.99 -14.97 -0.20
C LEU A 161 -32.83 -14.29 -1.29
N ASN A 162 -33.73 -15.06 -1.91
CA ASN A 162 -34.76 -14.55 -2.81
C ASN A 162 -35.89 -13.92 -2.00
N VAL A 163 -36.07 -12.61 -2.10
CA VAL A 163 -37.12 -11.91 -1.33
C VAL A 163 -38.47 -12.14 -1.99
N VAL A 164 -39.35 -12.81 -1.27
CA VAL A 164 -40.72 -13.10 -1.68
C VAL A 164 -41.74 -12.51 -0.70
N ASN A 165 -43.00 -12.42 -1.15
CA ASN A 165 -44.10 -11.97 -0.29
C ASN A 165 -44.28 -12.94 0.89
N THR A 166 -44.38 -12.42 2.11
CA THR A 166 -44.55 -13.20 3.33
C THR A 166 -45.92 -13.89 3.43
N ASN A 167 -46.91 -13.47 2.62
CA ASN A 167 -48.27 -14.02 2.54
C ASN A 167 -49.09 -13.96 3.85
N ILE A 168 -48.62 -13.21 4.85
CA ILE A 168 -49.30 -13.02 6.14
C ILE A 168 -50.00 -11.66 6.26
N GLY A 169 -49.98 -10.83 5.21
CA GLY A 169 -50.57 -9.47 5.22
C GLY A 169 -49.85 -8.46 6.12
N GLY A 170 -48.66 -8.81 6.62
CA GLY A 170 -47.83 -8.02 7.52
C GLY A 170 -46.58 -7.45 6.84
N PRO A 171 -45.47 -7.24 7.59
CA PRO A 171 -44.26 -6.65 7.03
C PRO A 171 -43.61 -7.54 5.95
N SER A 172 -42.88 -6.91 5.04
CA SER A 172 -42.08 -7.61 4.04
C SER A 172 -40.86 -8.29 4.66
N MET A 173 -40.26 -9.26 3.97
CA MET A 173 -39.01 -9.89 4.44
C MET A 173 -37.89 -8.86 4.63
N LEU A 174 -37.80 -7.83 3.77
CA LEU A 174 -36.81 -6.76 3.91
C LEU A 174 -37.04 -5.92 5.16
N GLN A 175 -38.28 -5.54 5.45
CA GLN A 175 -38.61 -4.83 6.70
C GLN A 175 -38.26 -5.66 7.94
N LEU A 176 -38.49 -6.97 7.88
CA LEU A 176 -38.14 -7.91 8.95
C LEU A 176 -36.63 -8.21 9.05
N LEU A 177 -35.88 -8.02 7.97
CA LEU A 177 -34.43 -8.15 7.94
C LEU A 177 -33.75 -6.87 8.47
N ASP A 178 -34.28 -5.71 8.09
CA ASP A 178 -33.78 -4.39 8.49
C ASP A 178 -34.20 -3.98 9.91
N ALA A 179 -35.08 -4.76 10.56
CA ALA A 179 -35.53 -4.50 11.91
C ALA A 179 -34.33 -4.43 12.88
N PRO A 180 -34.26 -3.41 13.77
CA PRO A 180 -33.18 -3.29 14.74
C PRO A 180 -33.05 -4.56 15.59
N SER A 181 -31.80 -4.93 15.88
CA SER A 181 -31.47 -6.07 16.72
C SER A 181 -30.36 -5.69 17.70
N GLU A 182 -30.45 -6.21 18.92
CA GLU A 182 -29.41 -6.12 19.94
C GLU A 182 -28.51 -7.39 19.94
N ALA A 183 -28.66 -8.26 18.95
CA ALA A 183 -27.83 -9.45 18.82
C ALA A 183 -26.38 -9.06 18.49
N ALA A 184 -25.44 -9.48 19.33
CA ALA A 184 -24.02 -9.09 19.23
C ALA A 184 -23.35 -9.46 17.90
N GLY A 185 -23.83 -10.50 17.21
CA GLY A 185 -23.32 -10.96 15.91
C GLY A 185 -24.06 -10.41 14.69
N TRP A 186 -25.04 -9.50 14.87
CA TRP A 186 -25.83 -8.97 13.77
C TRP A 186 -25.38 -7.55 13.39
N ALA A 187 -24.67 -7.44 12.27
CA ALA A 187 -24.37 -6.15 11.65
C ALA A 187 -25.50 -5.73 10.68
N ALA A 188 -25.87 -4.45 10.71
CA ALA A 188 -26.86 -3.91 9.80
C ALA A 188 -26.40 -4.06 8.34
N PRO A 189 -27.30 -4.45 7.41
CA PRO A 189 -26.95 -4.66 6.02
C PRO A 189 -26.58 -3.35 5.32
N ILE A 190 -25.59 -3.41 4.42
CA ILE A 190 -25.29 -2.32 3.50
C ILE A 190 -26.46 -2.22 2.50
N ARG A 191 -27.03 -1.02 2.37
CA ARG A 191 -28.13 -0.77 1.44
C ARG A 191 -27.60 -0.54 0.04
N LYS A 192 -28.44 -0.86 -0.96
CA LYS A 192 -28.16 -0.64 -2.38
C LYS A 192 -27.66 0.77 -2.67
N GLU A 193 -28.27 1.80 -2.07
CA GLU A 193 -27.92 3.20 -2.32
C GLU A 193 -26.48 3.52 -1.90
N THR A 194 -25.99 2.92 -0.80
CA THR A 194 -24.62 3.09 -0.33
C THR A 194 -23.62 2.47 -1.31
N TRP A 195 -23.96 1.32 -1.87
CA TRP A 195 -23.08 0.62 -2.82
C TRP A 195 -23.09 1.26 -4.21
N GLU A 196 -24.24 1.77 -4.65
CA GLU A 196 -24.37 2.47 -5.93
C GLU A 196 -23.89 3.92 -5.90
N ALA A 197 -23.64 4.48 -4.70
CA ALA A 197 -23.07 5.80 -4.54
C ALA A 197 -21.66 5.84 -5.14
N LYS A 198 -21.55 6.27 -6.40
CA LYS A 198 -20.28 6.59 -7.02
C LYS A 198 -19.63 7.73 -6.24
N SER A 199 -18.37 7.59 -5.85
CA SER A 199 -17.58 8.71 -5.34
C SER A 199 -17.45 9.74 -6.47
N SER A 200 -18.31 10.75 -6.46
CA SER A 200 -18.24 11.89 -7.39
C SER A 200 -17.11 12.86 -7.00
N GLU A 201 -16.58 12.73 -5.78
CA GLU A 201 -15.34 13.38 -5.36
C GLU A 201 -14.11 12.60 -5.84
N THR A 202 -13.98 12.44 -7.15
CA THR A 202 -12.63 12.64 -7.67
C THR A 202 -12.24 14.05 -7.26
N ARG A 203 -11.15 14.20 -6.51
CA ARG A 203 -10.43 15.47 -6.40
C ARG A 203 -10.08 15.87 -7.84
N GLY A 204 -11.03 16.51 -8.49
CA GLY A 204 -11.04 16.73 -9.92
C GLY A 204 -9.99 17.76 -10.23
N GLY A 205 -9.00 17.35 -11.01
CA GLY A 205 -8.38 18.27 -11.96
C GLY A 205 -7.50 19.40 -11.42
N SER A 206 -7.26 19.53 -10.11
CA SER A 206 -6.05 20.20 -9.66
C SER A 206 -4.93 19.16 -9.63
N SER A 207 -4.63 18.58 -10.79
CA SER A 207 -3.26 18.24 -11.10
C SER A 207 -2.42 19.42 -10.62
N ALA A 208 -1.37 19.14 -9.86
CA ALA A 208 -0.26 20.06 -9.61
C ALA A 208 0.41 20.41 -10.95
N GLY A 209 -0.36 20.99 -11.86
CA GLY A 209 0.11 21.56 -13.10
C GLY A 209 0.80 22.82 -12.69
N ASN A 210 2.13 22.79 -12.79
CA ASN A 210 3.01 23.95 -12.95
C ASN A 210 2.33 25.27 -12.57
N GLU A 211 2.19 25.57 -11.28
CA GLU A 211 2.19 26.98 -10.94
C GLU A 211 3.51 27.50 -11.49
N ASP A 212 3.46 28.44 -12.45
CA ASP A 212 4.64 29.04 -13.03
C ASP A 212 5.51 29.57 -11.89
N VAL A 213 6.57 28.82 -11.57
CA VAL A 213 7.47 29.14 -10.49
C VAL A 213 8.10 30.48 -10.83
N LYS A 214 7.82 31.51 -10.01
CA LYS A 214 8.35 32.86 -10.25
C LYS A 214 9.88 32.84 -10.14
N PRO A 215 10.60 33.44 -11.10
CA PRO A 215 12.05 33.60 -11.01
C PRO A 215 12.48 34.31 -9.73
N SER A 216 13.54 33.81 -9.12
CA SER A 216 14.15 34.41 -7.93
C SER A 216 15.13 35.52 -8.25
N GLY A 217 15.66 35.55 -9.48
CA GLY A 217 16.76 36.42 -9.88
C GLY A 217 18.14 35.86 -9.51
N LEU A 218 18.21 34.67 -8.92
CA LEU A 218 19.45 33.95 -8.65
C LEU A 218 19.93 33.24 -9.91
N LYS A 219 21.08 33.65 -10.41
CA LYS A 219 21.65 33.16 -11.65
C LYS A 219 22.57 31.98 -11.42
N ILE A 220 22.37 30.95 -12.24
CA ILE A 220 23.24 29.79 -12.40
C ILE A 220 23.56 29.61 -13.88
N SER A 221 24.75 29.12 -14.23
CA SER A 221 25.07 28.75 -15.60
C SER A 221 24.33 27.45 -15.95
N PRO A 222 23.46 27.43 -16.97
CA PRO A 222 22.80 26.21 -17.45
C PRO A 222 23.79 25.08 -17.78
N GLU A 223 24.89 25.41 -18.47
CA GLU A 223 25.89 24.46 -18.94
C GLU A 223 26.66 23.85 -17.76
N THR A 224 27.11 24.69 -16.83
CA THR A 224 27.82 24.26 -15.63
C THR A 224 26.91 23.42 -14.75
N THR A 225 25.66 23.86 -14.55
CA THR A 225 24.65 23.13 -13.77
C THR A 225 24.37 21.76 -14.35
N LYS A 226 24.13 21.67 -15.66
CA LYS A 226 23.90 20.39 -16.34
C LYS A 226 25.11 19.47 -16.20
N THR A 227 26.32 20.00 -16.39
CA THR A 227 27.57 19.21 -16.27
C THR A 227 27.75 18.65 -14.85
N VAL A 228 27.64 19.53 -13.84
CA VAL A 228 27.89 19.18 -12.44
C VAL A 228 26.81 18.23 -11.89
N LEU A 229 25.52 18.52 -12.14
CA LEU A 229 24.43 17.63 -11.75
C LEU A 229 24.55 16.27 -12.43
N THR A 230 24.86 16.24 -13.73
CA THR A 230 25.06 14.98 -14.46
C THR A 230 26.16 14.13 -13.84
N ALA A 231 27.29 14.74 -13.47
CA ALA A 231 28.39 14.03 -12.81
C ALA A 231 27.98 13.47 -11.44
N GLY A 232 27.26 14.23 -10.62
CA GLY A 232 26.69 13.76 -9.36
C GLY A 232 25.74 12.59 -9.53
N LEU A 233 24.77 12.72 -10.43
CA LEU A 233 23.73 11.72 -10.68
C LEU A 233 24.31 10.42 -11.27
N GLN A 234 25.23 10.52 -12.24
CA GLN A 234 25.90 9.35 -12.81
C GLN A 234 26.72 8.60 -11.77
N ARG A 235 27.36 9.32 -10.85
CA ARG A 235 28.11 8.70 -9.75
C ARG A 235 27.20 8.00 -8.75
N LEU A 236 26.05 8.60 -8.41
CA LEU A 236 25.03 7.95 -7.59
C LEU A 236 24.50 6.67 -8.24
N ILE A 237 24.25 6.69 -9.55
CA ILE A 237 23.84 5.50 -10.32
C ILE A 237 24.93 4.42 -10.28
N ALA A 238 26.19 4.80 -10.43
CA ALA A 238 27.31 3.85 -10.36
C ALA A 238 27.49 3.21 -8.97
N ALA A 239 27.11 3.94 -7.91
CA ALA A 239 27.16 3.45 -6.53
C ALA A 239 25.96 2.56 -6.15
N GLU A 240 24.93 2.47 -6.99
CA GLU A 240 23.71 1.73 -6.68
C GLU A 240 23.95 0.28 -6.21
N PRO A 241 24.80 -0.54 -6.85
CA PRO A 241 25.02 -1.91 -6.40
C PRO A 241 25.57 -2.01 -4.98
N ASP A 242 26.45 -1.08 -4.59
CA ASP A 242 27.00 -1.02 -3.23
C ASP A 242 25.94 -0.57 -2.23
N VAL A 243 25.14 0.45 -2.58
CA VAL A 243 24.06 0.95 -1.71
C VAL A 243 23.01 -0.14 -1.48
N THR A 244 22.57 -0.82 -2.55
CA THR A 244 21.63 -1.94 -2.48
C THR A 244 22.20 -3.09 -1.64
N LYS A 245 23.50 -3.40 -1.80
CA LYS A 245 24.19 -4.40 -0.97
C LYS A 245 24.20 -4.02 0.50
N TYR A 246 24.53 -2.77 0.84
CA TYR A 246 24.54 -2.31 2.23
C TYR A 246 23.13 -2.34 2.82
N ASP A 247 22.14 -1.87 2.08
CA ASP A 247 20.75 -1.90 2.49
C ASP A 247 20.17 -3.32 2.59
N THR A 248 20.69 -4.29 1.84
CA THR A 248 20.29 -5.70 2.02
C THR A 248 20.77 -6.24 3.38
N VAL A 249 21.89 -5.72 3.91
CA VAL A 249 22.43 -6.14 5.21
C VAL A 249 21.67 -5.50 6.37
N VAL A 250 21.22 -4.25 6.23
CA VAL A 250 20.67 -3.46 7.35
C VAL A 250 19.24 -2.95 7.13
N GLY A 251 18.65 -3.25 5.99
CA GLY A 251 17.37 -2.75 5.49
C GLY A 251 16.66 -3.83 4.68
N ASP A 252 15.83 -3.43 3.71
CA ASP A 252 15.11 -4.32 2.80
C ASP A 252 15.71 -4.39 1.39
N GLY A 253 16.87 -3.77 1.18
CA GLY A 253 17.65 -3.88 -0.06
C GLY A 253 17.07 -3.08 -1.23
N ASP A 254 16.26 -2.05 -0.97
CA ASP A 254 15.62 -1.22 -2.00
C ASP A 254 16.22 0.18 -2.13
N CYS A 255 17.05 0.62 -1.16
CA CYS A 255 17.56 1.99 -1.09
C CYS A 255 18.34 2.40 -2.35
N GLY A 256 19.26 1.55 -2.83
CA GLY A 256 20.06 1.86 -4.02
C GLY A 256 19.19 1.97 -5.27
N ILE A 257 18.23 1.05 -5.43
CA ILE A 257 17.27 1.05 -6.54
C ILE A 257 16.44 2.34 -6.53
N GLY A 258 15.95 2.78 -5.37
CA GLY A 258 15.21 4.02 -5.20
C GLY A 258 16.03 5.26 -5.57
N LEU A 259 17.28 5.35 -5.09
CA LEU A 259 18.20 6.44 -5.42
C LEU A 259 18.54 6.49 -6.92
N LYS A 260 18.81 5.34 -7.53
CA LYS A 260 19.09 5.22 -8.97
C LYS A 260 17.89 5.66 -9.81
N ARG A 261 16.68 5.22 -9.46
CA ARG A 261 15.46 5.60 -10.17
C ARG A 261 15.25 7.11 -10.17
N GLY A 262 15.43 7.76 -9.02
CA GLY A 262 15.39 9.22 -8.91
C GLY A 262 16.48 9.89 -9.76
N ALA A 263 17.71 9.36 -9.70
CA ALA A 263 18.84 9.91 -10.45
C ALA A 263 18.64 9.83 -11.98
N GLU A 264 18.17 8.68 -12.48
CA GLU A 264 17.85 8.46 -13.89
C GLU A 264 16.72 9.38 -14.36
N ALA A 265 15.69 9.58 -13.54
CA ALA A 265 14.59 10.49 -13.86
C ALA A 265 15.05 11.94 -13.97
N VAL A 266 15.92 12.41 -13.07
CA VAL A 266 16.51 13.76 -13.15
C VAL A 266 17.46 13.89 -14.34
N LEU A 267 18.27 12.88 -14.65
CA LEU A 267 19.09 12.87 -15.87
C LEU A 267 18.25 12.99 -17.13
N LYS A 268 17.12 12.28 -17.19
CA LYS A 268 16.17 12.39 -18.30
C LYS A 268 15.65 13.82 -18.43
N LEU A 269 15.21 14.45 -17.33
CA LEU A 269 14.81 15.87 -17.33
C LEU A 269 15.92 16.76 -17.89
N LEU A 270 17.17 16.60 -17.44
CA LEU A 270 18.31 17.40 -17.91
C LEU A 270 18.63 17.19 -19.39
N SER A 271 18.28 16.02 -19.95
CA SER A 271 18.47 15.72 -21.38
C SER A 271 17.38 16.35 -22.27
N GLU A 272 16.15 16.47 -21.77
CA GLU A 272 14.98 16.91 -22.54
C GLU A 272 14.67 18.39 -22.34
N ALA A 273 14.90 18.96 -21.15
CA ALA A 273 14.55 20.32 -20.80
C ALA A 273 15.72 21.30 -20.93
N GLN A 274 15.42 22.52 -21.37
CA GLN A 274 16.34 23.65 -21.25
C GLN A 274 16.23 24.26 -19.84
N LEU A 275 17.38 24.38 -19.17
CA LEU A 275 17.50 25.09 -17.90
C LEU A 275 17.36 26.60 -18.16
N SER A 276 16.57 27.27 -17.33
CA SER A 276 16.28 28.70 -17.45
C SER A 276 17.44 29.60 -16.99
N GLY A 277 18.37 29.04 -16.20
CA GLY A 277 19.44 29.79 -15.55
C GLY A 277 18.99 30.50 -14.28
N ASP A 278 17.74 30.31 -13.84
CA ASP A 278 17.25 30.73 -12.52
C ASP A 278 17.23 29.55 -11.56
N ALA A 279 17.97 29.66 -10.46
CA ALA A 279 18.17 28.55 -9.51
C ALA A 279 16.85 28.00 -8.95
N VAL A 280 15.88 28.87 -8.65
CA VAL A 280 14.60 28.47 -8.05
C VAL A 280 13.72 27.77 -9.09
N VAL A 281 13.62 28.31 -10.30
CA VAL A 281 12.82 27.71 -11.39
C VAL A 281 13.36 26.34 -11.76
N ASP A 282 14.68 26.23 -11.94
CA ASP A 282 15.30 24.99 -12.38
C ASP A 282 15.29 23.92 -11.28
N LEU A 283 15.52 24.32 -10.02
CA LEU A 283 15.42 23.39 -8.88
C LEU A 283 13.98 22.90 -8.69
N SER A 284 12.96 23.77 -8.81
CA SER A 284 11.55 23.34 -8.70
C SER A 284 11.16 22.26 -9.71
N LYS A 285 11.67 22.34 -10.95
CA LYS A 285 11.47 21.27 -11.94
C LYS A 285 12.06 19.94 -11.47
N ILE A 286 13.26 19.97 -10.89
CA ILE A 286 13.92 18.78 -10.33
C ILE A 286 13.11 18.21 -9.16
N VAL A 287 12.60 19.07 -8.27
CA VAL A 287 11.77 18.64 -7.12
C VAL A 287 10.55 17.85 -7.58
N SER A 288 9.80 18.34 -8.58
CA SER A 288 8.63 17.62 -9.10
C SER A 288 8.97 16.25 -9.69
N VAL A 289 10.17 16.10 -10.27
CA VAL A 289 10.65 14.79 -10.72
C VAL A 289 10.96 13.88 -9.54
N VAL A 290 11.65 14.37 -8.52
CA VAL A 290 11.98 13.59 -7.31
C VAL A 290 10.71 13.11 -6.60
N GLU A 291 9.71 13.98 -6.44
CA GLU A 291 8.41 13.66 -5.80
C GLU A 291 7.63 12.55 -6.50
N THR A 292 7.78 12.43 -7.82
CA THR A 292 7.00 11.49 -8.63
C THR A 292 7.76 10.21 -8.96
N SER A 293 9.09 10.23 -8.89
CA SER A 293 9.94 9.10 -9.28
C SER A 293 10.52 8.32 -8.11
N MET A 294 10.72 8.95 -6.95
CA MET A 294 11.27 8.28 -5.76
C MET A 294 10.15 7.84 -4.83
N ASP A 295 10.28 6.63 -4.30
CA ASP A 295 9.37 6.00 -3.34
C ASP A 295 10.00 5.92 -1.94
N GLY A 296 9.22 5.38 -1.00
CA GLY A 296 9.64 5.13 0.37
C GLY A 296 9.95 6.40 1.18
N THR A 297 10.56 6.18 2.35
CA THR A 297 10.91 7.26 3.27
C THR A 297 11.94 8.22 2.67
N SER A 298 12.91 7.72 1.89
CA SER A 298 13.93 8.53 1.23
C SER A 298 13.32 9.52 0.24
N GLY A 299 12.39 9.09 -0.60
CA GLY A 299 11.68 9.97 -1.54
C GLY A 299 10.98 11.13 -0.83
N ALA A 300 10.26 10.83 0.26
CA ALA A 300 9.61 11.86 1.07
C ALA A 300 10.60 12.84 1.72
N LEU A 301 11.71 12.35 2.29
CA LEU A 301 12.73 13.19 2.92
C LEU A 301 13.43 14.11 1.91
N TYR A 302 13.79 13.60 0.73
CA TYR A 302 14.37 14.41 -0.34
C TYR A 302 13.38 15.44 -0.86
N ALA A 303 12.11 15.08 -1.08
CA ALA A 303 11.07 16.02 -1.50
C ALA A 303 10.90 17.17 -0.48
N ILE A 304 10.80 16.86 0.81
CA ILE A 304 10.70 17.87 1.87
C ILE A 304 11.93 18.77 1.89
N TYR A 305 13.13 18.18 1.84
CA TYR A 305 14.39 18.93 1.87
C TYR A 305 14.53 19.86 0.66
N LEU A 306 14.27 19.36 -0.56
CA LEU A 306 14.40 20.13 -1.79
C LEU A 306 13.32 21.22 -1.91
N ASN A 307 12.08 20.95 -1.50
CA ASN A 307 11.05 22.01 -1.42
C ASN A 307 11.44 23.09 -0.42
N SER A 308 12.00 22.71 0.73
CA SER A 308 12.50 23.67 1.72
C SER A 308 13.66 24.49 1.16
N LEU A 309 14.55 23.87 0.38
CA LEU A 309 15.64 24.54 -0.31
C LEU A 309 15.13 25.55 -1.36
N VAL A 310 14.15 25.16 -2.18
CA VAL A 310 13.47 26.07 -3.13
C VAL A 310 12.87 27.26 -2.37
N HIS A 311 12.19 27.01 -1.25
CA HIS A 311 11.60 28.07 -0.44
C HIS A 311 12.66 29.02 0.13
N SER A 312 13.73 28.49 0.74
CA SER A 312 14.82 29.29 1.29
C SER A 312 15.55 30.12 0.23
N LEU A 313 15.78 29.56 -0.96
CA LEU A 313 16.35 30.30 -2.08
C LEU A 313 15.42 31.40 -2.58
N ARG A 314 14.10 31.22 -2.48
CA ARG A 314 13.10 32.22 -2.91
C ARG A 314 12.95 33.37 -1.90
N GLN A 315 13.13 33.10 -0.62
CA GLN A 315 12.90 34.08 0.47
C GLN A 315 14.09 35.00 0.75
N GLN A 316 15.22 34.83 0.06
CA GLN A 316 16.38 35.69 0.28
C GLN A 316 16.24 37.04 -0.44
N ASP A 317 16.64 38.12 0.24
CA ASP A 317 16.77 39.47 -0.34
C ASP A 317 18.09 39.62 -1.12
N TYR A 318 18.47 38.60 -1.90
CA TYR A 318 19.70 38.59 -2.70
C TYR A 318 19.41 38.26 -4.16
N TYR A 319 19.89 39.11 -5.05
CA TYR A 319 19.83 38.96 -6.49
C TYR A 319 21.26 38.91 -7.03
N GLY A 320 21.57 37.95 -7.91
CA GLY A 320 22.93 37.77 -8.41
C GLY A 320 23.29 36.30 -8.62
N GLU A 321 24.58 35.98 -8.63
CA GLU A 321 25.04 34.60 -8.82
C GLU A 321 24.78 33.74 -7.58
N ALA A 322 24.26 32.53 -7.78
CA ALA A 322 24.08 31.56 -6.72
C ALA A 322 25.43 30.95 -6.29
N THR A 323 26.21 31.71 -5.54
CA THR A 323 27.54 31.31 -5.04
C THR A 323 27.44 30.15 -4.02
N PRO A 324 28.52 29.40 -3.76
CA PRO A 324 28.54 28.36 -2.73
C PRO A 324 28.05 28.82 -1.35
N LYS A 325 28.29 30.09 -0.99
CA LYS A 325 27.83 30.68 0.27
C LYS A 325 26.31 30.86 0.30
N VAL A 326 25.71 31.26 -0.82
CA VAL A 326 24.24 31.36 -0.97
C VAL A 326 23.61 29.98 -0.85
N TRP A 327 24.16 28.98 -1.55
CA TRP A 327 23.71 27.60 -1.43
C TRP A 327 23.84 27.07 0.00
N GLY A 328 24.99 27.27 0.66
CA GLY A 328 25.21 26.84 2.03
C GLY A 328 24.16 27.40 3.01
N ALA A 329 23.90 28.71 2.95
CA ALA A 329 22.88 29.35 3.79
C ALA A 329 21.47 28.77 3.55
N ALA A 330 21.09 28.56 2.29
CA ALA A 330 19.78 27.99 1.95
C ALA A 330 19.66 26.50 2.34
N LEU A 331 20.73 25.71 2.16
CA LEU A 331 20.80 24.31 2.57
C LEU A 331 20.74 24.15 4.09
N LYS A 332 21.29 25.11 4.85
CA LYS A 332 21.17 25.14 6.31
C LYS A 332 19.72 25.33 6.75
N GLN A 333 19.03 26.33 6.19
CA GLN A 333 17.61 26.54 6.46
C GLN A 333 16.74 25.34 6.02
N ALA A 334 17.07 24.71 4.88
CA ALA A 334 16.40 23.49 4.44
C ALA A 334 16.59 22.33 5.43
N SER A 335 17.76 22.23 6.07
CA SER A 335 18.05 21.22 7.10
C SER A 335 17.24 21.46 8.38
N GLU A 336 17.10 22.73 8.80
CA GLU A 336 16.25 23.14 9.94
C GLU A 336 14.76 22.92 9.66
N ALA A 337 14.32 23.05 8.40
CA ALA A 337 12.96 22.71 8.00
C ALA A 337 12.75 21.19 8.02
N LEU A 338 13.70 20.42 7.50
CA LEU A 338 13.66 18.96 7.49
C LEU A 338 13.55 18.38 8.91
N SER A 339 14.28 18.95 9.89
CA SER A 339 14.24 18.49 11.28
C SER A 339 12.89 18.65 11.98
N LYS A 340 11.92 19.34 11.36
CA LYS A 340 10.52 19.39 11.84
C LYS A 340 9.71 18.15 11.44
N TYR A 341 10.16 17.43 10.42
CA TYR A 341 9.46 16.27 9.84
C TYR A 341 10.16 14.95 10.12
N THR A 342 11.45 14.99 10.50
CA THR A 342 12.19 13.82 10.95
C THR A 342 12.94 14.12 12.25
N PRO A 343 12.96 13.19 13.22
CA PRO A 343 13.77 13.34 14.42
C PRO A 343 15.28 13.12 14.16
N ALA A 344 15.67 12.67 12.98
CA ALA A 344 17.05 12.27 12.67
C ALA A 344 18.07 13.39 12.93
N GLN A 345 19.10 13.06 13.70
CA GLN A 345 20.25 13.88 14.02
C GLN A 345 21.56 13.21 13.56
N PRO A 346 22.66 13.96 13.47
CA PRO A 346 23.98 13.36 13.36
C PRO A 346 24.20 12.35 14.51
N GLY A 347 24.61 11.13 14.17
CA GLY A 347 24.78 10.01 15.09
C GLY A 347 23.64 8.99 15.09
N ASP A 348 22.54 9.23 14.37
CA ASP A 348 21.39 8.31 14.33
C ASP A 348 21.50 7.22 13.24
N ARG A 349 22.59 7.22 12.47
CA ARG A 349 22.86 6.31 11.35
C ARG A 349 21.82 6.45 10.24
N THR A 350 21.81 7.63 9.62
CA THR A 350 20.91 7.96 8.50
C THR A 350 21.62 8.85 7.47
N LEU A 351 20.93 9.21 6.38
CA LEU A 351 21.43 10.20 5.41
C LEU A 351 21.85 11.54 6.05
N VAL A 352 21.33 11.88 7.24
CA VAL A 352 21.71 13.09 7.97
C VAL A 352 23.19 13.10 8.33
N ASP A 353 23.80 11.93 8.56
CA ASP A 353 25.23 11.79 8.85
C ASP A 353 26.11 12.21 7.67
N ALA A 354 25.60 12.10 6.43
CA ALA A 354 26.27 12.63 5.25
C ALA A 354 25.86 14.07 4.93
N LEU A 355 24.59 14.41 5.13
CA LEU A 355 24.03 15.73 4.80
C LEU A 355 24.56 16.83 5.71
N HIS A 356 24.54 16.62 7.03
CA HIS A 356 24.90 17.65 8.00
C HIS A 356 26.35 18.13 7.86
N PRO A 357 27.38 17.24 7.77
CA PRO A 357 28.75 17.67 7.54
C PRO A 357 28.95 18.40 6.21
N PHE A 358 28.22 18.02 5.15
CA PHE A 358 28.25 18.74 3.87
C PHE A 358 27.79 20.18 4.04
N VAL A 359 26.61 20.37 4.64
CA VAL A 359 25.97 21.68 4.78
C VAL A 359 26.77 22.62 5.68
N GLU A 360 27.25 22.13 6.83
CA GLU A 360 28.06 22.94 7.75
C GLU A 360 29.41 23.34 7.13
N THR A 361 30.07 22.41 6.42
CA THR A 361 31.36 22.71 5.75
C THR A 361 31.17 23.68 4.59
N LEU A 362 30.13 23.50 3.76
CA LEU A 362 29.85 24.41 2.65
C LEU A 362 29.51 25.83 3.16
N SER A 363 28.70 25.92 4.22
CA SER A 363 28.28 27.19 4.81
C SER A 363 29.45 27.97 5.42
N SER A 364 30.39 27.28 6.06
CA SER A 364 31.54 27.89 6.73
C SER A 364 32.68 28.22 5.78
N THR A 365 32.94 27.37 4.78
CA THR A 365 34.14 27.50 3.92
C THR A 365 33.84 28.00 2.51
N GLY A 366 32.61 27.83 2.01
CA GLY A 366 32.27 28.03 0.60
C GLY A 366 32.94 27.04 -0.36
N ASP A 367 33.59 25.99 0.15
CA ASP A 367 34.36 25.02 -0.64
C ASP A 367 33.57 23.71 -0.81
N VAL A 368 33.06 23.51 -2.02
CA VAL A 368 32.25 22.34 -2.39
C VAL A 368 33.04 21.03 -2.27
N LYS A 369 34.35 21.05 -2.53
CA LYS A 369 35.18 19.83 -2.44
C LYS A 369 35.36 19.41 -0.99
N LYS A 370 35.70 20.35 -0.12
CA LYS A 370 35.79 20.07 1.33
C LYS A 370 34.45 19.61 1.90
N ALA A 371 33.35 20.19 1.44
CA ALA A 371 32.01 19.78 1.85
C ALA A 371 31.68 18.34 1.43
N ALA A 372 32.01 17.95 0.19
CA ALA A 372 31.82 16.60 -0.30
C ALA A 372 32.70 15.58 0.46
N GLU A 373 33.96 15.93 0.76
CA GLU A 373 34.85 15.09 1.58
C GLU A 373 34.33 14.94 3.02
N ALA A 374 33.78 16.00 3.62
CA ALA A 374 33.16 15.95 4.93
C ALA A 374 31.93 15.04 4.93
N SER A 375 31.10 15.13 3.89
CA SER A 375 29.96 14.23 3.68
C SER A 375 30.38 12.76 3.62
N ARG A 376 31.44 12.47 2.86
CA ARG A 376 32.01 11.13 2.75
C ARG A 376 32.49 10.59 4.09
N LYS A 377 33.23 11.39 4.87
CA LYS A 377 33.66 11.01 6.22
C LYS A 377 32.48 10.74 7.14
N GLY A 378 31.42 11.54 7.03
CA GLY A 378 30.18 11.34 7.76
C GLY A 378 29.52 9.99 7.41
N ALA A 379 29.37 9.70 6.12
CA ALA A 379 28.85 8.42 5.64
C ALA A 379 29.71 7.23 6.09
N GLU A 380 31.05 7.31 5.99
CA GLU A 380 31.97 6.27 6.47
C GLU A 380 31.85 6.06 7.98
N GLY A 381 31.67 7.14 8.75
CA GLY A 381 31.51 7.11 10.21
C GLY A 381 30.25 6.40 10.70
N THR A 382 29.26 6.17 9.82
CA THR A 382 28.06 5.40 10.16
C THR A 382 28.29 3.89 10.27
N LYS A 383 29.44 3.39 9.79
CA LYS A 383 29.82 1.98 9.90
C LYS A 383 30.05 1.62 11.38
N GLY A 384 29.33 0.62 11.87
CA GLY A 384 29.37 0.22 13.29
C GLY A 384 28.63 1.15 14.26
N MET A 385 27.99 2.21 13.76
CA MET A 385 27.10 3.05 14.55
C MET A 385 25.80 2.30 14.83
N LYS A 386 25.28 2.40 16.05
CA LYS A 386 23.98 1.81 16.38
C LYS A 386 22.88 2.72 15.84
N ALA A 387 21.96 2.17 15.05
CA ALA A 387 20.86 2.96 14.50
C ALA A 387 19.81 3.32 15.56
N SER A 388 19.33 4.56 15.50
CA SER A 388 18.21 5.06 16.30
C SER A 388 16.91 5.12 15.50
N LEU A 389 17.00 5.14 14.17
CA LEU A 389 15.88 5.39 13.25
C LEU A 389 15.94 4.51 12.00
N GLY A 390 14.83 4.51 11.26
CA GLY A 390 14.71 3.81 9.98
C GLY A 390 14.49 2.30 10.11
N ARG A 391 14.47 1.61 8.97
CA ARG A 391 14.24 0.16 8.87
C ARG A 391 15.30 -0.64 9.62
N THR A 392 16.51 -0.10 9.71
CA THR A 392 17.65 -0.62 10.48
C THR A 392 17.33 -0.90 11.95
N VAL A 393 16.40 -0.18 12.57
CA VAL A 393 16.02 -0.40 13.98
C VAL A 393 15.25 -1.71 14.17
N TYR A 394 14.33 -2.04 13.24
CA TYR A 394 13.37 -3.13 13.42
C TYR A 394 13.78 -4.40 12.67
N ILE A 395 14.65 -4.30 11.67
CA ILE A 395 15.21 -5.46 10.97
C ILE A 395 16.25 -6.19 11.83
N GLY A 396 16.64 -5.62 12.99
CA GLY A 396 17.15 -6.36 14.13
C GLY A 396 18.20 -7.42 13.78
N GLY A 397 19.33 -7.00 13.19
CA GLY A 397 20.35 -7.91 12.69
C GLY A 397 21.78 -7.46 12.99
N SER A 398 22.69 -8.43 13.08
CA SER A 398 24.14 -8.24 13.04
C SER A 398 24.61 -7.85 11.63
N GLY A 399 25.75 -7.15 11.51
CA GLY A 399 26.34 -6.82 10.19
C GLY A 399 26.43 -5.31 9.93
N PHE A 400 25.77 -4.50 10.75
CA PHE A 400 25.93 -3.04 10.70
C PHE A 400 27.36 -2.58 11.03
N GLU A 401 28.15 -3.41 11.70
CA GLU A 401 29.57 -3.21 11.94
C GLU A 401 30.41 -3.29 10.67
N GLN A 402 29.87 -3.91 9.62
CA GLN A 402 30.60 -4.19 8.37
C GLN A 402 30.28 -3.18 7.26
N VAL A 403 29.13 -2.52 7.33
CA VAL A 403 28.62 -1.65 6.27
C VAL A 403 28.19 -0.26 6.78
N PRO A 404 28.43 0.81 6.01
CA PRO A 404 27.87 2.13 6.31
C PRO A 404 26.33 2.14 6.12
N ASP A 405 25.69 3.20 6.59
CA ASP A 405 24.29 3.50 6.26
C ASP A 405 24.15 3.70 4.74
N PRO A 406 23.22 2.98 4.08
CA PRO A 406 23.04 3.07 2.63
C PRO A 406 22.61 4.47 2.17
N GLY A 407 21.75 5.14 2.94
CA GLY A 407 21.28 6.49 2.62
C GLY A 407 22.41 7.52 2.67
N ALA A 408 23.21 7.50 3.73
CA ALA A 408 24.40 8.34 3.88
C ALA A 408 25.44 8.06 2.80
N TRP A 409 25.68 6.78 2.49
CA TRP A 409 26.64 6.38 1.45
C TRP A 409 26.23 6.92 0.09
N GLY A 410 25.00 6.65 -0.35
CA GLY A 410 24.48 7.13 -1.63
C GLY A 410 24.53 8.65 -1.74
N LEU A 411 24.09 9.38 -0.70
CA LEU A 411 24.14 10.84 -0.70
C LEU A 411 25.58 11.38 -0.79
N SER A 412 26.53 10.74 -0.12
CA SER A 412 27.95 11.12 -0.20
C SER A 412 28.52 10.93 -1.62
N GLU A 413 28.14 9.86 -2.32
CA GLU A 413 28.58 9.61 -3.70
C GLU A 413 28.04 10.67 -4.67
N PHE A 414 26.79 11.11 -4.47
CA PHE A 414 26.24 12.24 -5.21
C PHE A 414 27.06 13.53 -5.00
N PHE A 415 27.37 13.88 -3.74
CA PHE A 415 28.17 15.08 -3.44
C PHE A 415 29.61 15.01 -3.97
N LEU A 416 30.26 13.84 -3.92
CA LEU A 416 31.59 13.65 -4.51
C LEU A 416 31.57 13.85 -6.03
N GLY A 417 30.51 13.39 -6.70
CA GLY A 417 30.33 13.60 -8.14
C GLY A 417 30.06 15.07 -8.48
N LEU A 418 29.24 15.76 -7.69
CA LEU A 418 29.03 17.22 -7.81
C LEU A 418 30.34 18.01 -7.66
N ALA A 419 31.21 17.59 -6.73
CA ALA A 419 32.49 18.24 -6.49
C ALA A 419 33.57 17.93 -7.54
N GLY A 420 33.30 17.02 -8.48
CA GLY A 420 34.26 16.54 -9.47
C GLY A 420 35.43 15.76 -8.86
N ILE A 421 35.25 15.19 -7.68
CA ILE A 421 36.26 14.35 -7.02
C ILE A 421 36.17 12.97 -7.66
N LYS A 422 37.30 12.40 -8.10
CA LYS A 422 37.36 11.01 -8.59
C LYS A 422 37.61 10.07 -7.40
N THR A 423 37.03 8.87 -7.42
CA THR A 423 37.44 7.81 -6.50
C THR A 423 38.92 7.47 -6.74
N SER A 424 39.72 7.40 -5.69
CA SER A 424 40.96 6.65 -5.73
C SER A 424 40.60 5.19 -5.99
N GLU A 425 41.12 4.59 -7.06
CA GLU A 425 40.97 3.15 -7.30
C GLU A 425 41.39 2.38 -6.03
N PRO A 426 40.57 1.43 -5.53
CA PRO A 426 41.04 0.54 -4.49
C PRO A 426 42.18 -0.29 -5.06
N GLY A 427 43.40 -0.07 -4.56
CA GLY A 427 44.52 -0.97 -4.80
C GLY A 427 44.14 -2.35 -4.28
N TYR A 428 43.82 -3.26 -5.21
CA TYR A 428 43.77 -4.69 -4.94
C TYR A 428 45.20 -5.14 -4.60
N GLU A 429 45.58 -5.11 -3.33
CA GLU A 429 46.62 -6.01 -2.85
C GLU A 429 46.00 -7.41 -2.79
N MET A 430 46.30 -8.20 -3.81
CA MET A 430 46.15 -9.64 -3.78
C MET A 430 47.04 -10.19 -2.67
N VAL A 431 46.42 -10.79 -1.64
CA VAL A 431 47.07 -11.76 -0.74
C VAL A 431 46.25 -13.03 -0.74
#